data_AF-A0A8B3RM13-F1
#
_entry.id   AF-A0A8B3RM13-F1
#
_cell.length_a   1.000
_cell.length_b   1.000
_cell.length_c   1.000
_cell.angle_alpha   90.00
_cell.angle_beta   90.00
_cell.angle_gamma   90.00
#
_symmetry.space_group_name_H-M   'P 1'
#
loop_
_entity.id
_entity.type
_entity.pdbx_description
1 polymer ?
#
loop_
_entity_poly.entity_id
_entity_poly.type
_entity_poly.pdbx_seq_one_letter_code
_entity_poly.pdbx_strand_id
1 'polypeptide(L)' 'MISMSVIHSIRCMRKEGASVAAIARELGISEPTARKYLREVDLSDRPPVRRERPSKIDRWVPLIEGWLAEDRRTWS' A
#
# COMPACT_ATOMS: atom_id res chain seq x y z
N MET A 1 -0.80 -14.23 9.42
CA MET A 1 -1.28 -12.83 9.36
C MET A 1 -2.13 -12.59 10.59
N ILE A 2 -1.95 -11.49 11.31
CA ILE A 2 -2.67 -11.24 12.57
C ILE A 2 -4.02 -10.62 12.26
N SER A 3 -5.06 -11.01 13.00
CA SER A 3 -6.42 -10.50 12.80
C SER A 3 -6.55 -9.05 13.26
N MET A 4 -7.50 -8.32 12.66
CA MET A 4 -7.84 -6.96 13.09
C MET A 4 -8.31 -6.89 14.54
N SER A 5 -8.92 -7.97 15.08
CA SER A 5 -9.30 -8.02 16.50
C SER A 5 -8.09 -8.00 17.43
N VAL A 6 -7.03 -8.74 17.10
CA VAL A 6 -5.79 -8.75 17.89
C VAL A 6 -5.10 -7.40 17.81
N ILE A 7 -5.07 -6.76 16.63
CA ILE A 7 -4.50 -5.41 16.48
C ILE A 7 -5.28 -4.38 17.31
N HIS A 8 -6.61 -4.50 17.35
CA HIS A 8 -7.45 -3.68 18.22
C HIS A 8 -7.11 -3.90 19.70
N SER A 9 -6.99 -5.16 20.16
CA SER A 9 -6.60 -5.47 21.54
C SER A 9 -5.24 -4.90 21.93
N ILE A 10 -4.23 -4.99 21.04
CA ILE A 10 -2.91 -4.36 21.24
C ILE A 10 -3.06 -2.86 21.56
N ARG A 11 -3.90 -2.16 20.80
CA ARG A 11 -4.11 -0.71 20.95
C ARG A 11 -4.93 -0.38 22.21
N CYS A 12 -5.95 -1.16 22.55
CA CYS A 12 -6.71 -0.97 23.79
C CYS A 12 -5.82 -1.14 25.03
N MET A 13 -5.08 -2.25 25.11
CA MET A 13 -4.17 -2.50 26.23
C MET A 13 -3.10 -1.41 26.34
N ARG A 14 -2.62 -0.87 25.21
CA ARG A 14 -1.69 0.25 25.23
C ARG A 14 -2.31 1.54 25.78
N LYS A 15 -3.57 1.82 25.44
CA LYS A 15 -4.31 2.96 26.01
C LYS A 15 -4.55 2.80 27.51
N GLU A 16 -4.73 1.57 27.98
CA GLU A 16 -4.85 1.22 29.41
C GLU A 16 -3.50 1.27 30.16
N GLY A 17 -2.39 1.53 29.46
CA GLY A 17 -1.06 1.70 30.07
C GLY A 17 -0.21 0.43 30.10
N ALA A 18 -0.63 -0.66 29.46
CA ALA A 18 0.14 -1.89 29.42
C ALA A 18 1.50 -1.71 28.70
N SER A 19 2.52 -2.41 29.22
CA SER A 19 3.83 -2.48 28.57
C SER A 19 3.80 -3.39 27.35
N VAL A 20 4.73 -3.19 26.40
CA VAL A 20 4.83 -4.02 25.19
C VAL A 20 5.01 -5.51 25.54
N ALA A 21 5.81 -5.80 26.57
CA ALA A 21 6.02 -7.15 27.08
C ALA A 21 4.76 -7.78 27.70
N ALA A 22 3.93 -6.98 28.37
CA ALA A 22 2.64 -7.46 28.90
C ALA A 22 1.66 -7.77 27.77
N ILE A 23 1.54 -6.87 26.79
CA ILE A 23 0.70 -7.07 25.60
C ILE A 23 1.12 -8.34 24.83
N ALA A 24 2.42 -8.53 24.65
CA ALA A 24 2.98 -9.69 23.94
C ALA A 24 2.62 -11.01 24.65
N ARG A 25 2.80 -11.06 25.98
CA ARG A 25 2.46 -12.25 26.77
C ARG A 25 0.97 -12.54 26.78
N GLU A 26 0.13 -11.52 26.99
CA GLU A 26 -1.33 -11.69 27.07
C GLU A 26 -1.92 -12.17 25.75
N LEU A 27 -1.46 -11.63 24.62
CA LEU A 27 -1.97 -11.96 23.29
C LEU A 27 -1.23 -13.14 22.64
N GLY A 28 -0.21 -13.71 23.28
CA GLY A 28 0.60 -14.80 22.74
C GLY A 28 1.37 -14.43 21.47
N ILE A 29 1.78 -13.17 21.33
CA ILE A 29 2.52 -12.65 20.16
C ILE A 29 3.94 -12.26 20.54
N SER A 30 4.81 -12.07 19.54
CA SER A 30 6.16 -11.58 19.79
C SER A 30 6.17 -10.06 20.07
N GLU A 31 7.06 -9.59 20.96
CA GLU A 31 7.21 -8.16 21.26
C GLU A 31 7.48 -7.27 20.01
N PRO A 32 8.29 -7.69 19.02
CA PRO A 32 8.46 -6.92 17.79
C PRO A 32 7.14 -6.71 17.04
N THR A 33 6.25 -7.69 17.09
CA THR A 33 4.93 -7.62 16.45
C THR A 33 4.03 -6.62 17.16
N ALA A 34 3.96 -6.67 18.49
CA ALA A 34 3.25 -5.67 19.28
C ALA A 34 3.80 -4.26 18.98
N ARG A 35 5.13 -4.11 18.91
CA ARG A 35 5.78 -2.83 18.58
C ARG A 35 5.46 -2.34 17.18
N LYS A 36 5.40 -3.23 16.18
CA LYS A 36 5.02 -2.90 14.79
C LYS A 36 3.63 -2.25 14.75
N TYR A 37 2.62 -2.93 15.28
CA TYR A 37 1.23 -2.45 15.22
C TYR A 37 0.94 -1.25 16.13
N LEU A 38 1.80 -0.99 17.10
CA LEU A 38 1.76 0.26 17.88
C LEU A 38 2.38 1.46 17.14
N ARG A 39 3.32 1.22 16.22
CA ARG A 39 3.94 2.27 15.40
C ARG A 39 3.10 2.61 14.16
N GLU A 40 2.43 1.62 13.58
CA GLU A 40 1.54 1.83 12.44
C GLU A 40 0.33 2.66 12.89
N VAL A 41 0.21 3.89 12.38
CA VAL A 41 -0.90 4.82 12.67
C VAL A 41 -2.09 4.53 11.77
N ASP A 42 -1.81 4.41 10.47
CA ASP A 42 -2.79 4.14 9.41
C ASP A 42 -2.80 2.64 9.07
N LEU A 43 -3.89 1.96 9.44
CA LEU A 43 -4.17 0.55 9.14
C LEU A 43 -5.31 0.43 8.12
N SER A 44 -5.64 1.51 7.41
CA SER A 44 -6.71 1.48 6.43
C SER A 44 -6.33 0.58 5.25
N ASP A 45 -7.27 -0.26 4.83
CA ASP A 45 -7.15 -0.98 3.57
C ASP A 45 -7.20 0.04 2.44
N ARG A 46 -6.04 0.32 1.85
CA ARG A 46 -6.00 1.17 0.65
C ARG A 46 -6.63 0.41 -0.50
N PRO A 47 -7.56 1.02 -1.25
CA PRO A 47 -8.09 0.39 -2.44
C PRO A 47 -6.92 0.00 -3.35
N PRO A 48 -6.95 -1.19 -3.96
CA PRO A 48 -5.87 -1.63 -4.83
C PRO A 48 -5.71 -0.59 -5.94
N VAL A 49 -4.53 0.02 -6.00
CA VAL A 49 -4.21 0.98 -7.05
C VAL A 49 -4.30 0.23 -8.37
N ARG A 50 -5.24 0.63 -9.24
CA ARG A 50 -5.33 0.08 -10.59
C ARG A 50 -3.98 0.30 -11.26
N ARG A 51 -3.24 -0.77 -11.53
CA ARG A 51 -2.06 -0.70 -12.37
C ARG A 51 -2.53 -0.27 -13.76
N GLU A 52 -2.05 0.88 -14.22
CA GLU A 52 -2.21 1.27 -15.61
C GLU A 52 -1.61 0.18 -16.48
N ARG A 53 -2.46 -0.46 -17.28
CA ARG A 53 -2.03 -1.42 -18.29
C ARG A 53 -1.82 -0.62 -19.58
N PRO A 54 -0.75 -0.88 -20.34
CA PRO A 54 -0.61 -0.24 -21.63
C PRO A 54 -1.83 -0.59 -22.49
N SER A 55 -2.42 0.43 -23.10
CA SER A 55 -3.52 0.28 -24.04
C SER A 55 -3.04 -0.50 -25.27
N LYS A 56 -3.97 -1.06 -26.05
CA LYS A 56 -3.62 -1.71 -27.33
C LYS A 56 -2.92 -0.73 -28.29
N ILE A 57 -3.19 0.57 -28.16
CA ILE A 57 -2.66 1.64 -29.01
C ILE A 57 -1.24 2.03 -28.60
N ASP A 58 -0.85 1.84 -27.33
CA ASP A 58 0.46 2.29 -26.81
C ASP A 58 1.64 1.68 -27.57
N ARG A 59 1.48 0.46 -28.11
CA ARG A 59 2.46 -0.18 -29.00
C ARG A 59 2.74 0.65 -30.26
N TRP A 60 1.72 1.34 -30.77
CA TRP A 60 1.75 2.04 -32.04
C TRP A 60 1.99 3.54 -31.90
N VAL A 61 1.93 4.09 -30.67
CA VAL A 61 2.16 5.52 -30.42
C VAL A 61 3.45 6.04 -31.06
N PRO A 62 4.62 5.37 -30.96
CA PRO A 62 5.85 5.85 -31.60
C PRO A 62 5.75 5.92 -33.13
N LEU A 63 5.01 4.97 -33.74
CA LEU A 63 4.82 4.92 -35.19
C LEU A 63 3.90 6.05 -35.66
N ILE A 64 2.79 6.27 -34.93
CA ILE A 64 1.83 7.34 -35.20
C ILE A 64 2.51 8.71 -35.07
N GLU A 65 3.28 8.93 -34.02
CA GLU A 65 4.03 10.18 -33.83
C GLU A 65 5.06 10.41 -34.94
N GLY A 66 5.68 9.33 -35.45
CA GLY A 66 6.56 9.37 -36.61
C GLY A 66 5.86 9.90 -37.86
N TRP A 67 4.71 9.33 -38.22
CA TRP A 67 3.90 9.77 -39.36
C TRP A 67 3.44 11.22 -39.19
N LEU A 68 2.95 11.59 -38.00
CA LEU A 68 2.52 12.96 -37.73
C LEU A 68 3.67 13.96 -37.83
N ALA A 69 4.88 13.58 -37.42
CA ALA A 69 6.06 14.43 -37.56
C ALA A 69 6.50 14.60 -39.02
N GLU A 70 6.34 13.57 -39.84
CA GLU A 70 6.61 13.62 -41.29
C GLU A 70 5.59 14.50 -42.02
N ASP A 71 4.30 14.31 -41.76
CA ASP A 71 3.22 15.15 -42.33
C ASP A 71 3.44 16.63 -42.01
N ARG A 72 3.80 16.95 -40.75
CA ARG A 72 4.10 18.34 -40.32
C ARG A 72 5.26 18.97 -41.07
N ARG A 73 6.22 18.19 -41.58
CA ARG A 73 7.37 18.69 -42.37
C ARG A 73 7.06 18.80 -43.86
N THR A 74 6.07 18.05 -44.33
CA THR A 74 5.78 17.91 -45.76
C THR A 74 4.74 18.93 -46.23
N TRP A 75 3.85 19.38 -45.34
CA TRP A 75 2.78 20.32 -45.66
C TRP A 75 2.99 21.74 -45.11
N SER A 76 4.24 22.12 -44.83
CA SER A 76 4.67 23.51 -44.57
C SER A 76 5.30 24.11 -45.82
#